data_AF-I0K8L3-F1
#
_entry.id   AF-I0K8L3-F1
#
_cell.length_a   1.000
_cell.length_b   1.000
_cell.length_c   1.000
_cell.angle_alpha   90.00
_cell.angle_beta   90.00
_cell.angle_gamma   90.00
#
_symmetry.space_group_name_H-M   'P 1'
#
loop_
_entity.id
_entity.type
_entity.pdbx_description
1 polymer ?
#
loop_
_entity_poly.entity_id
_entity_poly.type
_entity_poly.pdbx_seq_one_letter_code
_entity_poly.pdbx_strand_id
1 'polypeptide(L)'
;MNTTENPWKTLDSTVRYENNWLTLRHENVLTPAGTPGIYGVVSFKNKAVGVIPIDADGNTYLVGQYRYTLEEYTWELPEGGSPVGTDPLESAQRELREETGLIAAKWTKLARIHTSNSATDEEGFIYIAEELTPGPHAPEETEDLQVQKVPLTEAINMVMDGRITDSISMAGLLMVARLRGV
;
A
#
# COMPACT_ATOMS: atom_id res chain seq x y z
N MET A 1 -29.59 -7.96 -19.04
CA MET A 1 -28.30 -7.23 -19.07
C MET A 1 -27.48 -7.74 -17.90
N ASN A 2 -26.23 -8.14 -18.13
CA ASN A 2 -25.37 -8.64 -17.08
C ASN A 2 -24.97 -7.43 -16.21
N THR A 3 -25.47 -7.36 -14.97
CA THR A 3 -25.39 -6.16 -14.12
C THR A 3 -23.99 -5.87 -13.58
N THR A 4 -22.97 -6.58 -14.07
CA THR A 4 -21.57 -6.50 -13.61
C THR A 4 -20.61 -6.01 -14.70
N GLU A 5 -21.07 -5.77 -15.93
CA GLU A 5 -20.25 -5.15 -16.98
C GLU A 5 -20.15 -3.64 -16.74
N ASN A 6 -19.00 -3.03 -17.07
CA ASN A 6 -18.82 -1.59 -16.92
C ASN A 6 -19.81 -0.84 -17.83
N PRO A 7 -20.81 -0.13 -17.28
CA PRO A 7 -21.82 0.56 -18.08
C PRO A 7 -21.34 1.92 -18.58
N TRP A 8 -20.16 2.39 -18.17
CA TRP A 8 -19.56 3.62 -18.65
C TRP A 8 -18.83 3.39 -19.97
N LYS A 9 -18.86 4.40 -20.84
CA LYS A 9 -18.10 4.39 -22.09
C LYS A 9 -17.21 5.61 -22.19
N THR A 10 -15.90 5.40 -22.21
CA THR A 10 -14.93 6.45 -22.53
C THR A 10 -15.06 6.86 -23.99
N LEU A 11 -15.25 8.16 -24.24
CA LEU A 11 -15.36 8.77 -25.56
C LEU A 11 -14.00 9.27 -26.04
N ASP A 12 -13.30 9.98 -25.17
CA ASP A 12 -11.91 10.41 -25.35
C ASP A 12 -11.20 10.52 -23.99
N SER A 13 -9.87 10.50 -24.02
CA SER A 13 -9.02 10.58 -22.83
C SER A 13 -7.82 11.48 -23.13
N THR A 14 -7.57 12.47 -22.27
CA THR A 14 -6.50 13.46 -22.43
C THR A 14 -5.66 13.53 -21.15
N VAL A 15 -4.34 13.42 -21.27
CA VAL A 15 -3.41 13.68 -20.17
C VAL A 15 -3.38 15.17 -19.87
N ARG A 16 -3.73 15.55 -18.64
CA ARG A 16 -3.72 16.94 -18.16
C ARG A 16 -2.49 17.27 -17.34
N TYR A 17 -1.91 16.27 -16.67
CA TYR A 17 -0.70 16.42 -15.87
C TYR A 17 0.04 15.08 -15.79
N GLU A 18 1.37 15.15 -15.78
CA GLU A 18 2.24 14.00 -15.62
C GLU A 18 3.54 14.42 -14.93
N ASN A 19 4.00 13.58 -14.01
CA ASN A 19 5.33 13.65 -13.40
C ASN A 19 5.87 12.24 -13.18
N ASN A 20 6.98 12.12 -12.45
CA ASN A 20 7.64 10.84 -12.18
C ASN A 20 6.81 9.88 -11.31
N TRP A 21 5.78 10.37 -10.61
CA TRP A 21 4.97 9.58 -9.67
C TRP A 21 3.61 9.21 -10.23
N LEU A 22 2.98 10.08 -11.04
CA LEU A 22 1.61 9.87 -11.50
C LEU A 22 1.29 10.56 -12.83
N THR A 23 0.16 10.15 -13.39
CA THR A 23 -0.50 10.75 -14.55
C THR A 23 -1.96 11.05 -14.20
N LEU A 24 -2.43 12.26 -14.50
CA LEU A 24 -3.84 12.65 -14.39
C LEU A 24 -4.46 12.70 -15.79
N ARG A 25 -5.46 11.86 -16.03
CA ARG A 25 -6.28 11.87 -17.25
C ARG A 25 -7.62 12.54 -17.00
N HIS A 26 -8.05 13.36 -17.94
CA HIS A 26 -9.41 13.84 -18.07
C HIS A 26 -10.09 13.03 -19.17
N GLU A 27 -11.20 12.37 -18.86
CA GLU A 27 -11.94 11.54 -19.78
C GLU A 27 -13.35 12.09 -19.98
N ASN A 28 -13.74 12.32 -21.23
CA ASN A 28 -15.16 12.49 -21.55
C ASN A 28 -15.80 11.11 -21.66
N VAL A 29 -16.94 10.94 -21.03
CA VAL A 29 -17.61 9.64 -20.90
C VAL A 29 -19.10 9.74 -21.21
N LEU A 30 -19.71 8.61 -21.57
CA LEU A 30 -21.14 8.41 -21.40
C LEU A 30 -21.38 7.72 -20.06
N THR A 31 -22.29 8.29 -19.27
CA THR A 31 -22.78 7.70 -18.03
C THR A 31 -23.60 6.43 -18.32
N PRO A 32 -23.92 5.62 -17.30
CA PRO A 32 -24.80 4.47 -17.45
C PRO A 32 -26.19 4.82 -17.98
N ALA A 33 -26.62 6.08 -17.82
CA ALA A 33 -27.88 6.61 -18.36
C ALA A 33 -27.77 7.07 -19.83
N GLY A 34 -26.60 6.95 -20.45
CA GLY A 34 -26.33 7.41 -21.82
C GLY A 34 -26.14 8.93 -21.94
N THR A 35 -26.02 9.65 -20.83
CA THR A 35 -25.80 11.10 -20.84
C THR A 35 -24.30 11.43 -20.87
N PRO A 36 -23.88 12.58 -21.44
CA PRO A 36 -22.50 13.03 -21.32
C PRO A 36 -22.08 13.26 -19.87
N GLY A 37 -20.82 12.97 -19.56
CA GLY A 37 -20.19 13.22 -18.27
C GLY A 37 -18.67 13.32 -18.40
N ILE A 38 -18.00 13.54 -17.27
CA ILE A 38 -16.54 13.57 -17.18
C ILE A 38 -16.05 12.62 -16.11
N TYR A 39 -14.83 12.10 -16.27
CA TYR A 39 -14.10 11.36 -15.26
C TYR A 39 -12.66 11.88 -15.14
N GLY A 40 -12.18 12.02 -13.90
CA GLY A 40 -10.77 12.28 -13.62
C GLY A 40 -10.12 10.99 -13.14
N VAL A 41 -9.07 10.53 -13.80
CA VAL A 41 -8.38 9.27 -13.45
C VAL A 41 -6.94 9.57 -13.08
N VAL A 42 -6.57 9.23 -11.86
CA VAL A 42 -5.18 9.27 -11.37
C VAL A 42 -4.57 7.89 -11.57
N SER A 43 -3.45 7.81 -12.29
CA SER A 43 -2.67 6.58 -12.41
C SER A 43 -1.27 6.79 -11.89
N PHE A 44 -0.89 6.02 -10.87
CA PHE A 44 0.46 6.02 -10.33
C PHE A 44 1.40 5.23 -11.25
N LYS A 45 2.68 5.60 -11.28
CA LYS A 45 3.70 4.89 -12.08
C LYS A 45 4.07 3.53 -11.48
N ASN A 46 3.78 3.34 -10.20
CA ASN A 46 4.02 2.13 -9.44
C ASN A 46 2.71 1.58 -8.88
N LYS A 47 2.71 0.29 -8.56
CA LYS A 47 1.76 -0.33 -7.65
C LYS A 47 2.23 -0.12 -6.22
N ALA A 48 1.34 -0.26 -5.25
CA ALA A 48 1.72 -0.22 -3.84
C ALA A 48 2.05 -1.63 -3.32
N VAL A 49 3.01 -1.74 -2.41
CA VAL A 49 3.29 -2.96 -1.65
C VAL A 49 3.42 -2.63 -0.18
N GLY A 50 2.86 -3.48 0.69
CA GLY A 50 3.00 -3.38 2.14
C GLY A 50 3.37 -4.72 2.76
N VAL A 51 4.14 -4.68 3.84
CA VAL A 51 4.69 -5.87 4.50
C VAL A 51 4.30 -5.88 5.97
N ILE A 52 3.79 -7.01 6.45
CA ILE A 52 3.53 -7.29 7.86
C ILE A 52 4.64 -8.21 8.34
N PRO A 53 5.78 -7.67 8.81
CA PRO A 53 6.81 -8.48 9.43
C PRO A 53 6.29 -8.99 10.78
N ILE A 54 6.40 -10.30 11.02
CA ILE A 54 6.05 -10.91 12.30
C ILE A 54 7.21 -11.78 12.77
N ASP A 55 7.78 -11.43 13.91
CA ASP A 55 8.87 -12.19 14.51
C ASP A 55 8.39 -13.36 15.38
N ALA A 56 9.34 -14.17 15.86
CA ALA A 56 9.06 -15.34 16.68
C ALA A 56 8.38 -15.02 18.03
N ASP A 57 8.52 -13.79 18.51
CA ASP A 57 7.92 -13.31 19.75
C ASP A 57 6.51 -12.70 19.52
N GLY A 58 6.01 -12.71 18.28
CA GLY A 58 4.70 -12.16 17.92
C GLY A 58 4.66 -10.63 17.81
N ASN A 59 5.82 -9.99 17.64
CA ASN A 59 5.90 -8.55 17.39
C ASN A 59 5.86 -8.26 15.89
N THR A 60 5.41 -7.05 15.57
CA THR A 60 5.54 -6.44 14.25
C THR A 60 6.42 -5.19 14.30
N TYR A 61 6.75 -4.67 13.12
CA TYR A 61 7.63 -3.52 12.95
C TYR A 61 6.86 -2.47 12.17
N LEU A 62 6.83 -1.26 12.72
CA LEU A 62 6.24 -0.09 12.10
C LEU A 62 7.35 0.86 11.67
N VAL A 63 7.09 1.59 10.59
CA VAL A 63 7.92 2.65 10.06
C VAL A 63 7.21 3.97 10.34
N GLY A 64 7.95 4.93 10.90
CA GLY A 64 7.48 6.24 11.27
C GLY A 64 8.07 7.29 10.34
N GLN A 65 7.22 8.05 9.65
CA GLN A 65 7.65 9.06 8.68
C GLN A 65 6.73 10.28 8.64
N TYR A 66 7.27 11.41 8.20
CA TYR A 66 6.45 12.60 7.94
C TYR A 66 5.85 12.51 6.53
N ARG A 67 4.53 12.42 6.44
CA ARG A 67 3.81 12.35 5.16
C ARG A 67 3.50 13.76 4.67
N TYR A 68 4.24 14.19 3.64
CA TYR A 68 4.10 15.54 3.05
C TYR A 68 2.65 15.89 2.67
N THR A 69 1.88 14.94 2.14
CA THR A 69 0.50 15.16 1.70
C THR A 69 -0.50 15.31 2.84
N LEU A 70 -0.15 14.84 4.04
CA LEU A 70 -0.98 14.93 5.24
C LEU A 70 -0.51 16.05 6.17
N GLU A 71 0.73 16.52 6.01
CA GLU A 71 1.41 17.43 6.94
C GLU A 71 1.47 16.88 8.37
N GLU A 72 1.62 15.56 8.49
CA GLU A 72 1.57 14.83 9.76
C GLU A 72 2.65 13.75 9.83
N TYR A 73 3.11 13.44 11.04
CA TYR A 73 3.96 12.28 11.30
C TYR A 73 3.09 11.05 11.54
N THR A 74 3.29 10.00 10.75
CA THR A 74 2.45 8.80 10.76
C THR A 74 3.27 7.56 11.09
N TRP A 75 2.60 6.56 11.65
CA TRP A 75 3.12 5.20 11.77
C TRP A 75 2.38 4.28 10.80
N GLU A 76 3.11 3.43 10.12
CA GLU A 76 2.58 2.48 9.13
C GLU A 76 3.42 1.21 9.08
N LEU A 77 2.94 0.20 8.37
CA LEU A 77 3.74 -0.96 8.02
C LEU A 77 4.82 -0.57 7.01
N PRO A 78 5.94 -1.34 6.91
CA PRO A 78 6.88 -1.16 5.83
C PRO A 78 6.20 -1.25 4.47
N GLU A 79 6.41 -0.27 3.62
CA GLU A 79 5.68 -0.13 2.37
C GLU A 79 6.44 0.64 1.30
N GLY A 80 5.99 0.53 0.06
CA GLY A 80 6.52 1.37 -1.00
C GLY A 80 6.09 0.98 -2.40
N GLY A 81 6.86 1.48 -3.36
CA GLY A 81 6.53 1.42 -4.78
C GLY A 81 7.01 0.12 -5.44
N SER A 82 6.12 -0.57 -6.13
CA SER A 82 6.45 -1.68 -7.02
C SER A 82 6.30 -1.25 -8.48
N PRO A 83 7.40 -1.13 -9.24
CA PRO A 83 7.34 -0.77 -10.66
C PRO A 83 6.43 -1.71 -11.46
N VAL A 84 5.66 -1.14 -12.38
CA VAL A 84 4.78 -1.94 -13.23
C VAL A 84 5.60 -2.93 -14.06
N GLY A 85 5.30 -4.22 -13.92
CA GLY A 85 6.01 -5.32 -14.59
C GLY A 85 7.00 -6.07 -13.69
N THR A 86 7.33 -5.53 -12.52
CA THR A 86 8.08 -6.24 -11.46
C THR A 86 7.14 -7.15 -10.66
N ASP A 87 7.66 -8.28 -10.16
CA ASP A 87 6.90 -9.09 -9.20
C ASP A 87 6.73 -8.29 -7.90
N PRO A 88 5.50 -8.04 -7.42
CA PRO A 88 5.28 -7.30 -6.19
C PRO A 88 5.98 -7.91 -4.97
N LEU A 89 6.25 -9.22 -4.95
CA LEU A 89 7.01 -9.86 -3.88
C LEU A 89 8.47 -9.37 -3.83
N GLU A 90 9.11 -9.15 -4.98
CA GLU A 90 10.48 -8.63 -5.04
C GLU A 90 10.55 -7.21 -4.45
N SER A 91 9.53 -6.39 -4.74
CA SER A 91 9.43 -5.04 -4.17
C SER A 91 9.18 -5.08 -2.67
N ALA A 92 8.28 -5.94 -2.20
CA ALA A 92 8.02 -6.14 -0.77
C ALA A 92 9.28 -6.58 0.01
N GLN A 93 10.08 -7.50 -0.57
CA GLN A 93 11.35 -7.92 0.01
C GLN A 93 12.38 -6.78 0.06
N ARG A 94 12.40 -5.93 -0.96
CA ARG A 94 13.26 -4.76 -1.03
C ARG A 94 12.89 -3.74 0.05
N GLU A 95 11.62 -3.33 0.13
CA GLU A 95 11.16 -2.33 1.11
C GLU A 95 11.38 -2.81 2.55
N LEU A 96 11.04 -4.06 2.87
CA LEU A 96 11.30 -4.60 4.22
C LEU A 96 12.78 -4.45 4.61
N ARG A 97 13.69 -4.76 3.68
CA ARG A 97 15.13 -4.68 3.92
C ARG A 97 15.59 -3.23 4.06
N GLU A 98 15.14 -2.34 3.19
CA GLU A 98 15.57 -0.93 3.16
C GLU A 98 15.07 -0.16 4.38
N GLU A 99 13.80 -0.31 4.74
CA GLU A 99 13.19 0.47 5.81
C GLU A 99 13.45 -0.10 7.21
N THR A 100 13.59 -1.42 7.34
CA THR A 100 13.72 -2.08 8.67
C THR A 100 15.05 -2.79 8.89
N GLY A 101 15.85 -2.98 7.84
CA GLY A 101 17.06 -3.79 7.90
C GLY A 101 16.78 -5.29 8.09
N LEU A 102 15.54 -5.76 7.89
CA LEU A 102 15.15 -7.16 8.07
C LEU A 102 15.06 -7.91 6.74
N ILE A 103 15.34 -9.21 6.79
CA ILE A 103 15.05 -10.16 5.72
C ILE A 103 14.19 -11.29 6.27
N ALA A 104 13.35 -11.89 5.43
CA ALA A 104 12.42 -12.95 5.84
C ALA A 104 12.60 -14.18 4.96
N ALA A 105 12.60 -15.37 5.57
CA ALA A 105 12.69 -16.63 4.84
C ALA A 105 11.31 -17.13 4.35
N LYS A 106 10.23 -16.70 5.00
CA LYS A 106 8.86 -17.11 4.66
C LYS A 106 8.00 -15.91 4.30
N TRP A 107 7.39 -15.98 3.13
CA TRP A 107 6.52 -14.93 2.58
C TRP A 107 5.16 -15.51 2.21
N THR A 108 4.09 -14.84 2.64
CA THR A 108 2.71 -15.20 2.29
C THR A 108 1.99 -13.98 1.74
N LYS A 109 1.49 -14.05 0.50
CA LYS A 109 0.61 -13.00 -0.02
C LYS A 109 -0.72 -13.04 0.73
N LEU A 110 -1.04 -11.95 1.42
CA LEU A 110 -2.27 -11.83 2.21
C LEU A 110 -3.42 -11.27 1.39
N ALA A 111 -3.18 -10.20 0.65
CA ALA A 111 -4.25 -9.50 -0.06
C ALA A 111 -3.77 -8.77 -1.33
N ARG A 112 -4.73 -8.55 -2.23
CA ARG A 112 -4.70 -7.49 -3.24
C ARG A 112 -5.72 -6.45 -2.81
N ILE A 113 -5.36 -5.17 -2.85
CA ILE A 113 -6.21 -4.04 -2.46
C ILE A 113 -6.23 -2.99 -3.56
N HIS A 114 -7.23 -2.11 -3.55
CA HIS A 114 -7.24 -0.88 -4.34
C HIS A 114 -7.33 0.28 -3.34
N THR A 115 -6.42 1.25 -3.44
CA THR A 115 -6.22 2.31 -2.44
C THR A 115 -7.34 3.36 -2.46
N SER A 116 -7.83 3.71 -3.66
CA SER A 116 -9.00 4.60 -3.83
C SER A 116 -9.71 4.33 -5.17
N ASN A 117 -10.41 3.19 -5.25
CA ASN A 117 -10.95 2.61 -6.50
C ASN A 117 -11.98 3.48 -7.27
N SER A 118 -12.43 4.60 -6.71
CA SER A 118 -13.27 5.57 -7.41
C SER A 118 -12.48 6.62 -8.19
N ALA A 119 -11.20 6.82 -7.86
CA ALA A 119 -10.39 7.92 -8.38
C ALA A 119 -9.08 7.45 -9.04
N THR A 120 -8.52 6.34 -8.58
CA THR A 120 -7.28 5.77 -9.11
C THR A 120 -7.44 4.31 -9.51
N ASP A 121 -6.63 3.90 -10.48
CA ASP A 121 -6.42 2.51 -10.87
C ASP A 121 -5.27 1.83 -10.10
N GLU A 122 -4.72 2.47 -9.06
CA GLU A 122 -3.68 1.91 -8.22
C GLU A 122 -4.11 0.59 -7.58
N GLU A 123 -3.28 -0.42 -7.80
CA GLU A 123 -3.38 -1.73 -7.18
C GLU A 123 -2.30 -1.83 -6.10
N GLY A 124 -2.67 -2.35 -4.93
CA GLY A 124 -1.77 -2.65 -3.82
C GLY A 124 -1.69 -4.14 -3.53
N PHE A 125 -0.57 -4.59 -2.95
CA PHE A 125 -0.40 -5.96 -2.46
C PHE A 125 0.16 -6.00 -1.05
N ILE A 126 -0.41 -6.85 -0.21
CA ILE A 126 -0.02 -7.00 1.19
C ILE A 126 0.58 -8.39 1.39
N TYR A 127 1.74 -8.43 2.03
CA TYR A 127 2.47 -9.66 2.34
C TYR A 127 2.70 -9.81 3.83
N ILE A 128 2.65 -11.04 4.33
CA ILE A 128 3.17 -11.40 5.66
C ILE A 128 4.59 -11.91 5.46
N ALA A 129 5.52 -11.37 6.25
CA ALA A 129 6.92 -11.79 6.29
C ALA A 129 7.22 -12.43 7.65
N GLU A 130 7.70 -13.66 7.65
CA GLU A 130 8.01 -14.44 8.85
C GLU A 130 9.42 -15.05 8.75
N GLU A 131 9.89 -15.63 9.86
CA GLU A 131 11.27 -16.16 9.96
C GLU A 131 12.29 -15.05 9.67
N LEU A 132 12.10 -13.94 10.40
CA LEU A 132 12.87 -12.71 10.24
C LEU A 132 14.29 -12.88 10.76
N THR A 133 15.26 -12.36 10.01
CA THR A 133 16.65 -12.22 10.44
C THR A 133 17.17 -10.83 10.07
N PRO A 134 18.19 -10.30 10.77
CA PRO A 134 18.84 -9.07 10.36
C PRO A 134 19.48 -9.23 8.98
N GLY A 135 19.17 -8.32 8.06
CA GLY A 135 19.83 -8.18 6.78
C GLY A 135 21.17 -7.43 6.90
N PRO A 136 21.97 -7.37 5.82
CA PRO A 136 23.12 -6.48 5.75
C PRO A 136 22.66 -5.03 5.93
N HIS A 137 23.25 -4.33 6.90
CA HIS A 137 22.91 -2.96 7.27
C HIS A 137 23.11 -2.03 6.07
N ALA A 138 22.05 -1.32 5.65
CA ALA A 138 22.18 -0.13 4.81
C ALA A 138 20.96 0.79 5.03
N PRO A 139 20.98 1.67 6.04
CA PRO A 139 20.25 2.92 5.90
C PRO A 139 20.99 3.74 4.83
N GLU A 140 20.39 3.91 3.64
CA GLU A 140 20.80 4.99 2.76
C GLU A 140 20.43 6.32 3.45
N GLU A 141 21.33 7.30 3.42
CA GLU A 141 21.24 8.59 4.14
C GLU A 141 20.07 9.50 3.69
N THR A 142 19.09 8.98 2.96
CA THR A 142 18.02 9.77 2.34
C THR A 142 16.69 9.74 3.09
N GLU A 143 16.48 8.81 4.02
CA GLU A 143 15.19 8.70 4.72
C GLU A 143 15.36 8.71 6.24
N ASP A 144 14.82 9.74 6.88
CA ASP A 144 14.76 9.93 8.35
C ASP A 144 13.68 9.03 8.99
N LEU A 145 13.69 7.75 8.61
CA LEU A 145 12.68 6.77 9.02
C LEU A 145 12.99 6.23 10.40
N GLN A 146 11.99 6.26 11.28
CA GLN A 146 12.07 5.60 12.58
C GLN A 146 11.44 4.21 12.50
N VAL A 147 12.12 3.20 13.02
CA VAL A 147 11.58 1.84 13.10
C VAL A 147 11.17 1.55 14.52
N GLN A 148 9.91 1.15 14.73
CA GLN A 148 9.38 0.76 16.03
C GLN A 148 8.92 -0.69 16.02
N LYS A 149 9.53 -1.51 16.87
CA LYS A 149 9.08 -2.87 17.16
C LYS A 149 7.99 -2.82 18.25
N VAL A 150 6.81 -3.38 17.96
CA VAL A 150 5.67 -3.43 18.90
C VAL A 150 4.99 -4.81 18.86
N PRO A 151 4.32 -5.25 19.95
CA PRO A 151 3.43 -6.40 19.86
C PRO A 151 2.41 -6.22 18.73
N LEU A 152 2.12 -7.28 17.97
CA LEU A 152 1.15 -7.20 16.88
C LEU A 152 -0.22 -6.69 17.36
N THR A 153 -0.63 -7.08 18.58
CA THR A 153 -1.86 -6.59 19.22
C THR A 153 -1.85 -5.09 19.48
N GLU A 154 -0.70 -4.49 19.79
CA GLU A 154 -0.59 -3.04 19.97
C GLU A 154 -0.73 -2.31 18.63
N ALA A 155 -0.10 -2.81 17.56
CA ALA A 155 -0.29 -2.24 16.22
C ALA A 155 -1.76 -2.32 15.78
N ILE A 156 -2.46 -3.42 16.10
CA ILE A 156 -3.91 -3.55 15.87
C ILE A 156 -4.69 -2.52 16.71
N ASN A 157 -4.34 -2.32 17.99
CA ASN A 157 -4.97 -1.29 18.82
C ASN A 157 -4.75 0.11 18.26
N MET A 158 -3.54 0.40 17.74
CA MET A 158 -3.22 1.66 17.06
C MET A 158 -4.10 1.90 15.83
N VAL A 159 -4.49 0.85 15.10
CA VAL A 159 -5.51 0.96 14.03
C VAL A 159 -6.88 1.29 14.61
N MET A 160 -7.28 0.60 15.69
CA MET A 160 -8.62 0.77 16.28
C MET A 160 -8.83 2.11 16.97
N ASP A 161 -7.78 2.73 17.49
CA ASP A 161 -7.82 4.05 18.14
C ASP A 161 -7.44 5.22 17.21
N GLY A 162 -7.14 4.93 15.95
CA GLY A 162 -6.89 5.94 14.91
C GLY A 162 -5.46 6.50 14.88
N ARG A 163 -4.51 5.91 15.63
CA ARG A 163 -3.08 6.23 15.51
C ARG A 163 -2.44 5.72 14.21
N ILE A 164 -3.02 4.70 13.57
CA ILE A 164 -2.65 4.21 12.23
C ILE A 164 -3.87 4.37 11.32
N THR A 165 -3.73 5.23 10.31
CA THR A 165 -4.80 5.54 9.35
C THR A 165 -4.44 5.17 7.91
N ASP A 166 -3.21 4.72 7.66
CA ASP A 166 -2.83 4.22 6.33
C ASP A 166 -3.66 2.98 5.96
N SER A 167 -4.24 3.02 4.75
CA SER A 167 -5.22 2.03 4.29
C SER A 167 -4.64 0.62 4.14
N ILE A 168 -3.37 0.51 3.71
CA ILE A 168 -2.69 -0.77 3.53
C ILE A 168 -2.37 -1.37 4.90
N SER A 169 -1.87 -0.56 5.82
CA SER A 169 -1.57 -0.90 7.20
C SER A 169 -2.82 -1.36 7.95
N MET A 170 -3.90 -0.57 7.89
CA MET A 170 -5.18 -0.93 8.50
C MET A 170 -5.72 -2.26 7.96
N ALA A 171 -5.78 -2.42 6.64
CA ALA A 171 -6.28 -3.64 6.01
C ALA A 171 -5.43 -4.86 6.39
N GLY A 172 -4.10 -4.72 6.29
CA GLY A 172 -3.16 -5.79 6.60
C GLY A 172 -3.25 -6.25 8.05
N LEU A 173 -3.16 -5.32 8.99
CA LEU A 173 -3.19 -5.60 10.43
C LEU A 173 -4.52 -6.26 10.84
N LEU A 174 -5.66 -5.73 10.39
CA LEU A 174 -6.97 -6.30 10.74
C LEU A 174 -7.24 -7.66 10.09
N MET A 175 -6.76 -7.89 8.86
CA MET A 175 -6.84 -9.21 8.23
C MET A 175 -5.99 -10.23 8.98
N VAL A 176 -4.77 -9.88 9.37
CA VAL A 176 -3.90 -10.75 10.18
C VAL A 176 -4.51 -11.03 11.54
N ALA A 177 -5.06 -10.00 12.21
CA ALA A 177 -5.77 -10.16 13.48
C ALA A 177 -6.85 -11.26 13.38
N ARG A 178 -7.70 -11.15 12.35
CA ARG A 178 -8.76 -12.13 12.07
C ARG A 178 -8.22 -13.53 11.78
N LEU A 179 -7.13 -13.66 11.04
CA LEU A 179 -6.53 -14.96 10.69
C LEU A 179 -5.85 -15.63 11.88
N ARG A 180 -5.24 -14.85 12.78
CA ARG A 180 -4.50 -15.34 13.94
C ARG A 180 -5.34 -15.41 15.21
N GLY A 181 -6.58 -14.92 15.18
CA GLY A 181 -7.49 -14.93 16.33
C GLY A 181 -7.06 -13.97 17.44
N VAL A 182 -6.48 -12.83 17.03
CA VAL A 182 -6.03 -11.74 17.92
C VAL A 182 -6.96 -10.53 17.80
#